data_AF-A0A968TEM1-F1
#
_entry.id   AF-A0A968TEM1-F1
#
_cell.length_a   1.000
_cell.length_b   1.000
_cell.length_c   1.000
_cell.angle_alpha   90.00
_cell.angle_beta   90.00
_cell.angle_gamma   90.00
#
_symmetry.space_group_name_H-M   'P 1'
#
loop_
_entity.id
_entity.type
_entity.pdbx_description
1 polymer ?
#
loop_
_entity_poly.entity_id
_entity_poly.type
_entity_poly.pdbx_seq_one_letter_code
_entity_poly.pdbx_strand_id
1 'polypeptide(L)'
;MPAAPERIGEIIEASTTQFIAGSYELLETPPFGSMVRAQARNPQIGVYGLIYQISTGSREPGGRAIVRGRTYTGRELYDDQIYAAHPDLAEILQTEFAAITVGFCEEGQIYHYLPAHPPPVHYSVYPCSVAEQIAFSNQFDFLRGILFAPNLPSDELTSAAIRTFARVRQAQCGDCEGYLLDVGRELARLLKDDYDRLSGLLRRIRPVVR
;
A
#
# COMPACT_ATOMS: atom_id res chain seq x y z
N MET A 1 -23.90 10.96 11.06
CA MET A 1 -22.44 10.96 11.22
C MET A 1 -21.86 10.10 10.11
N PRO A 2 -20.80 10.50 9.40
CA PRO A 2 -20.14 9.59 8.47
C PRO A 2 -19.67 8.35 9.24
N ALA A 3 -19.79 7.16 8.64
CA ALA A 3 -19.31 5.93 9.25
C ALA A 3 -17.81 6.06 9.53
N ALA A 4 -17.36 5.58 10.70
CA ALA A 4 -15.94 5.51 10.99
C ALA A 4 -15.25 4.63 9.92
N PRO A 5 -14.06 5.00 9.43
CA PRO A 5 -13.37 4.22 8.41
C PRO A 5 -13.15 2.79 8.92
N GLU A 6 -13.49 1.82 8.09
CA GLU A 6 -13.36 0.40 8.41
C GLU A 6 -11.88 0.03 8.55
N ARG A 7 -11.57 -0.75 9.58
CA ARG A 7 -10.22 -1.24 9.84
C ARG A 7 -9.96 -2.40 8.90
N ILE A 8 -8.83 -2.39 8.21
CA ILE A 8 -8.48 -3.41 7.21
C ILE A 8 -7.43 -4.40 7.72
N GLY A 9 -6.81 -4.13 8.86
CA GLY A 9 -5.84 -5.03 9.45
C GLY A 9 -5.24 -4.51 10.74
N GLU A 10 -4.35 -5.33 11.28
CA GLU A 10 -3.64 -5.11 12.53
C GLU A 10 -2.14 -5.22 12.33
N ILE A 11 -1.38 -4.27 12.87
CA ILE A 11 0.08 -4.26 12.76
C ILE A 11 0.66 -5.43 13.55
N ILE A 12 1.48 -6.24 12.90
CA ILE A 12 2.19 -7.38 13.50
C ILE A 12 3.70 -7.13 13.62
N GLU A 13 4.25 -6.23 12.81
CA GLU A 13 5.65 -5.80 12.86
C GLU A 13 5.75 -4.32 12.50
N ALA A 14 6.62 -3.57 13.19
CA ALA A 14 6.83 -2.16 12.88
C ALA A 14 8.26 -1.69 13.17
N SER A 15 8.73 -0.79 12.30
CA SER A 15 9.95 -0.01 12.41
C SER A 15 9.67 1.41 11.96
N THR A 16 10.58 2.35 12.19
CA THR A 16 10.36 3.75 11.82
C THR A 16 10.17 3.94 10.31
N THR A 17 10.71 3.04 9.49
CA THR A 17 10.69 3.11 8.02
C THR A 17 9.60 2.28 7.37
N GLN A 18 9.00 1.31 8.08
CA GLN A 18 8.00 0.40 7.52
C GLN A 18 7.23 -0.35 8.60
N PHE A 19 6.07 -0.88 8.23
CA PHE A 19 5.28 -1.79 9.07
C PHE A 19 4.64 -2.90 8.24
N ILE A 20 4.33 -4.02 8.89
CA ILE A 20 3.61 -5.16 8.33
C ILE A 20 2.31 -5.31 9.11
N ALA A 21 1.20 -5.49 8.40
CA ALA A 21 -0.09 -5.75 9.00
C ALA A 21 -0.72 -7.03 8.46
N GLY A 22 -1.32 -7.80 9.37
CA GLY A 22 -2.21 -8.90 9.01
C GLY A 22 -3.58 -8.34 8.64
N SER A 23 -4.06 -8.68 7.45
CA SER A 23 -5.42 -8.35 7.02
C SER A 23 -6.47 -9.08 7.85
N TYR A 24 -7.61 -8.44 8.10
CA TYR A 24 -8.73 -9.08 8.78
C TYR A 24 -9.51 -10.04 7.88
N GLU A 25 -9.46 -9.82 6.57
CA GLU A 25 -10.13 -10.67 5.59
C GLU A 25 -9.08 -11.35 4.70
N LEU A 26 -9.22 -12.66 4.51
CA LEU A 26 -8.28 -13.43 3.72
C LEU A 26 -8.37 -13.00 2.24
N LEU A 27 -7.22 -12.73 1.63
CA LEU A 27 -7.07 -12.23 0.25
C LEU A 27 -7.55 -10.80 0.00
N GLU A 28 -8.19 -10.16 0.98
CA GLU A 28 -8.66 -8.78 0.87
C GLU A 28 -7.62 -7.82 1.44
N THR A 29 -7.00 -7.03 0.58
CA THR A 29 -6.03 -5.99 0.95
C THR A 29 -6.11 -4.83 -0.04
N PRO A 30 -5.77 -3.59 0.37
CA PRO A 30 -5.53 -2.55 -0.61
C PRO A 30 -4.38 -2.98 -1.54
N PRO A 31 -4.47 -2.67 -2.85
CA PRO A 31 -3.50 -3.18 -3.82
C PRO A 31 -2.11 -2.57 -3.61
N PHE A 32 -1.12 -3.19 -4.26
CA PHE A 32 0.24 -2.65 -4.33
C PHE A 32 0.25 -1.19 -4.81
N GLY A 33 0.99 -0.33 -4.10
CA GLY A 33 1.04 1.10 -4.32
C GLY A 33 -0.11 1.91 -3.72
N SER A 34 -1.07 1.27 -3.04
CA SER A 34 -2.10 1.99 -2.29
C SER A 34 -1.55 2.61 -1.01
N MET A 35 -2.10 3.78 -0.68
CA MET A 35 -1.80 4.48 0.56
C MET A 35 -2.73 4.02 1.69
N VAL A 36 -2.13 3.73 2.84
CA VAL A 36 -2.81 3.33 4.07
C VAL A 36 -2.38 4.22 5.23
N ARG A 37 -3.21 4.29 6.26
CA ARG A 37 -2.93 5.02 7.50
C ARG A 37 -2.91 4.07 8.70
N ALA A 38 -1.79 4.03 9.40
CA ALA A 38 -1.63 3.36 10.68
C ALA A 38 -1.85 4.36 11.83
N GLN A 39 -2.52 3.95 12.90
CA GLN A 39 -2.68 4.79 14.08
C GLN A 39 -1.39 4.81 14.91
N ALA A 40 -0.92 6.00 15.29
CA ALA A 40 0.18 6.12 16.26
C ALA A 40 -0.34 6.12 17.70
N ARG A 41 0.57 6.03 18.68
CA ARG A 41 0.25 6.07 20.11
C ARG A 41 -0.47 7.37 20.50
N ASN A 42 -0.06 8.50 19.92
CA ASN A 42 -0.83 9.73 20.01
C ASN A 42 -2.03 9.63 19.06
N PRO A 43 -3.28 9.73 19.53
CA PRO A 43 -4.47 9.65 18.69
C PRO A 43 -4.52 10.72 17.57
N GLN A 44 -3.83 11.84 17.76
CA GLN A 44 -3.74 12.94 16.78
C GLN A 44 -2.73 12.70 15.67
N ILE A 45 -1.97 11.59 15.74
CA ILE A 45 -0.95 11.24 14.77
C ILE A 45 -1.38 10.00 13.97
N GLY A 46 -1.38 10.12 12.64
CA GLY A 46 -1.57 9.01 11.71
C GLY A 46 -0.33 8.82 10.86
N VAL A 47 0.23 7.61 10.82
CA VAL A 47 1.40 7.30 9.99
C VAL A 47 0.93 6.85 8.61
N TYR A 48 1.41 7.49 7.56
CA TYR A 48 1.11 7.11 6.18
C TYR A 48 2.13 6.12 5.64
N GLY A 49 1.62 5.06 5.02
CA GLY A 49 2.43 4.06 4.34
C GLY A 49 1.94 3.76 2.93
N LEU A 50 2.85 3.33 2.06
CA LEU A 50 2.53 2.76 0.76
C LEU A 50 2.79 1.26 0.76
N ILE A 51 1.80 0.48 0.36
CA ILE A 51 1.91 -0.98 0.28
C ILE A 51 2.89 -1.37 -0.81
N TYR A 52 3.93 -2.12 -0.46
CA TYR A 52 4.96 -2.59 -1.39
C TYR A 52 5.07 -4.11 -1.49
N GLN A 53 4.40 -4.83 -0.60
CA GLN A 53 4.33 -6.29 -0.64
C GLN A 53 2.99 -6.74 -0.08
N ILE A 54 2.39 -7.73 -0.72
CA ILE A 54 1.24 -8.48 -0.22
C ILE A 54 1.60 -9.96 -0.32
N SER A 55 1.35 -10.72 0.74
CA SER A 55 1.61 -12.16 0.78
C SER A 55 0.55 -12.88 1.56
N THR A 56 0.15 -14.06 1.07
CA THR A 56 -0.74 -14.96 1.79
C THR A 56 0.01 -16.25 2.07
N GLY A 57 0.04 -16.64 3.34
CA GLY A 57 0.81 -17.78 3.81
C GLY A 57 0.10 -18.51 4.95
N SER A 58 0.78 -19.50 5.52
CA SER A 58 0.32 -20.14 6.74
C SER A 58 0.47 -19.19 7.92
N ARG A 59 -0.47 -19.26 8.88
CA ARG A 59 -0.36 -18.61 10.18
C ARG A 59 0.74 -19.21 11.06
N GLU A 60 1.10 -20.46 10.81
CA GLU A 60 2.19 -21.11 11.53
C GLU A 60 3.54 -20.60 11.00
N PRO A 61 4.44 -20.12 11.89
CA PRO A 61 5.76 -19.67 11.47
C PRO A 61 6.52 -20.76 10.69
N GLY A 62 6.91 -20.44 9.46
CA GLY A 62 7.60 -21.38 8.56
C GLY A 62 6.71 -22.38 7.81
N GLY A 63 5.39 -22.35 8.06
CA GLY A 63 4.42 -23.17 7.37
C GLY A 63 4.18 -22.73 5.91
N ARG A 64 3.55 -23.61 5.12
CA ARG A 64 3.11 -23.31 3.75
C ARG A 64 1.68 -23.75 3.54
N ALA A 65 0.98 -23.06 2.65
CA ALA A 65 -0.32 -23.53 2.16
C ALA A 65 -0.16 -24.91 1.51
N ILE A 66 -1.09 -25.81 1.83
CA ILE A 66 -1.12 -27.18 1.29
C ILE A 66 -2.03 -27.20 0.06
N VAL A 67 -1.69 -28.01 -0.93
CA VAL A 67 -2.51 -28.20 -2.14
C VAL A 67 -3.88 -28.79 -1.77
N ARG A 68 -4.96 -28.12 -2.19
CA ARG A 68 -6.36 -28.56 -1.96
C ARG A 68 -7.17 -28.83 -3.23
N GLY A 69 -6.65 -28.47 -4.40
CA GLY A 69 -7.39 -28.56 -5.67
C GLY A 69 -7.63 -29.98 -6.20
N ARG A 70 -6.99 -31.00 -5.62
CA ARG A 70 -7.21 -32.40 -5.96
C ARG A 70 -7.37 -33.25 -4.72
N THR A 71 -8.49 -33.96 -4.64
CA THR A 71 -8.79 -34.89 -3.55
C THR A 71 -8.51 -36.34 -3.97
N TYR A 72 -8.24 -37.22 -3.00
CA TYR A 72 -8.02 -38.66 -3.25
C TYR A 72 -9.25 -39.37 -3.84
N THR A 73 -10.44 -38.77 -3.74
CA THR A 73 -11.70 -39.29 -4.30
C THR A 73 -11.91 -38.90 -5.78
N GLY A 74 -10.96 -38.20 -6.40
CA GLY A 74 -11.03 -37.80 -7.81
C GLY A 74 -11.78 -36.50 -8.06
N ARG A 75 -12.23 -35.79 -7.01
CA ARG A 75 -12.83 -34.45 -7.15
C ARG A 75 -11.73 -33.41 -7.36
N GLU A 76 -11.87 -32.63 -8.42
CA GLU A 76 -11.03 -31.47 -8.72
C GLU A 76 -11.77 -30.17 -8.35
N LEU A 77 -11.07 -29.27 -7.68
CA LEU A 77 -11.53 -27.94 -7.30
C LEU A 77 -10.51 -26.92 -7.78
N TYR A 78 -10.98 -25.80 -8.30
CA TYR A 78 -10.13 -24.75 -8.86
C TYR A 78 -10.50 -23.38 -8.30
N ASP A 79 -9.52 -22.50 -8.18
CA ASP A 79 -9.70 -21.09 -7.83
C ASP A 79 -10.62 -20.85 -6.62
N ASP A 80 -11.70 -20.09 -6.78
CA ASP A 80 -12.68 -19.74 -5.75
C ASP A 80 -13.44 -20.95 -5.18
N GLN A 81 -13.57 -22.03 -5.96
CA GLN A 81 -14.23 -23.26 -5.54
C GLN A 81 -13.48 -23.93 -4.38
N ILE A 82 -12.16 -23.76 -4.31
CA ILE A 82 -11.35 -24.27 -3.20
C ILE A 82 -11.74 -23.57 -1.90
N TYR A 83 -11.87 -22.24 -1.93
CA TYR A 83 -12.25 -21.44 -0.76
C TYR A 83 -13.69 -21.69 -0.34
N ALA A 84 -14.62 -21.82 -1.31
CA ALA A 84 -16.01 -22.15 -1.02
C ALA A 84 -16.16 -23.55 -0.38
N ALA A 85 -15.32 -24.52 -0.77
CA ALA A 85 -15.34 -25.88 -0.22
C ALA A 85 -14.61 -25.99 1.13
N HIS A 86 -13.68 -25.07 1.43
CA HIS A 86 -12.84 -25.07 2.63
C HIS A 86 -12.85 -23.70 3.32
N PRO A 87 -13.97 -23.30 3.96
CA PRO A 87 -14.07 -22.01 4.65
C PRO A 87 -13.11 -21.90 5.84
N ASP A 88 -12.64 -23.02 6.38
CA ASP A 88 -11.63 -23.14 7.43
C ASP A 88 -10.23 -22.64 6.99
N LEU A 89 -10.01 -22.40 5.69
CA LEU A 89 -8.76 -21.81 5.20
C LEU A 89 -8.46 -20.46 5.86
N ALA A 90 -9.47 -19.68 6.22
CA ALA A 90 -9.30 -18.41 6.93
C ALA A 90 -8.75 -18.58 8.37
N GLU A 91 -8.86 -19.77 8.96
CA GLU A 91 -8.31 -20.03 10.30
C GLU A 91 -6.82 -20.37 10.27
N ILE A 92 -6.34 -20.95 9.16
CA ILE A 92 -4.96 -21.46 9.02
C ILE A 92 -4.07 -20.62 8.09
N LEU A 93 -4.67 -19.80 7.22
CA LEU A 93 -3.97 -18.87 6.36
C LEU A 93 -4.10 -17.43 6.87
N GLN A 94 -3.10 -16.61 6.56
CA GLN A 94 -3.10 -15.18 6.83
C GLN A 94 -2.64 -14.44 5.59
N THR A 95 -3.36 -13.38 5.25
CA THR A 95 -2.87 -12.38 4.29
C THR A 95 -2.23 -11.24 5.05
N GLU A 96 -1.03 -10.86 4.64
CA GLU A 96 -0.23 -9.78 5.21
C GLU A 96 0.12 -8.79 4.12
N PHE A 97 0.19 -7.52 4.49
CA PHE A 97 0.71 -6.46 3.62
C PHE A 97 1.78 -5.65 4.34
N ALA A 98 2.88 -5.40 3.65
CA ALA A 98 3.97 -4.55 4.12
C ALA A 98 3.86 -3.17 3.48
N ALA A 99 4.01 -2.13 4.30
CA ALA A 99 3.94 -0.75 3.87
C ALA A 99 5.20 0.02 4.28
N ILE A 100 5.79 0.75 3.33
CA ILE A 100 6.89 1.68 3.61
C ILE A 100 6.30 2.98 4.15
N THR A 101 6.86 3.49 5.24
CA THR A 101 6.46 4.77 5.82
C THR A 101 6.92 5.90 4.90
N VAL A 102 5.97 6.69 4.43
CA VAL A 102 6.21 7.82 3.50
C VAL A 102 5.93 9.18 4.13
N GLY A 103 5.35 9.18 5.33
CA GLY A 103 4.98 10.40 6.03
C GLY A 103 4.07 10.13 7.22
N PHE A 104 3.58 11.21 7.81
CA PHE A 104 2.55 11.17 8.84
C PHE A 104 1.70 12.43 8.77
N CYS A 105 0.52 12.37 9.37
CA CYS A 105 -0.25 13.54 9.73
C CYS A 105 -0.19 13.76 11.24
N GLU A 106 -0.09 15.01 11.65
CA GLU A 106 -0.18 15.46 13.04
C GLU A 106 -1.01 16.73 13.07
N GLU A 107 -2.09 16.74 13.85
CA GLU A 107 -3.00 17.91 13.99
C GLU A 107 -3.50 18.45 12.64
N GLY A 108 -3.70 17.56 11.65
CA GLY A 108 -4.17 17.90 10.31
C GLY A 108 -3.09 18.40 9.34
N GLN A 109 -1.85 18.55 9.79
CA GLN A 109 -0.70 18.85 8.93
C GLN A 109 -0.06 17.56 8.42
N ILE A 110 0.33 17.53 7.15
CA ILE A 110 0.98 16.39 6.52
C ILE A 110 2.47 16.65 6.41
N TYR A 111 3.26 15.64 6.75
CA TYR A 111 4.71 15.65 6.66
C TYR A 111 5.18 14.44 5.85
N HIS A 112 6.10 14.64 4.90
CA HIS A 112 6.66 13.59 4.03
C HIS A 112 8.03 13.08 4.50
N TYR A 113 8.25 13.09 5.82
CA TYR A 113 9.41 12.50 6.47
C TYR A 113 8.96 11.52 7.55
N LEU A 114 9.91 10.78 8.12
CA LEU A 114 9.59 9.72 9.08
C LEU A 114 9.03 10.28 10.40
N PRO A 115 8.04 9.62 11.01
CA PRO A 115 7.59 9.97 12.36
C PRO A 115 8.68 9.69 13.39
N ALA A 116 8.61 10.36 14.55
CA ALA A 116 9.58 10.16 15.64
C ALA A 116 9.57 8.72 16.20
N HIS A 117 8.42 8.04 16.11
CA HIS A 117 8.24 6.66 16.54
C HIS A 117 7.39 5.88 15.53
N PRO A 118 7.64 4.58 15.37
CA PRO A 118 6.78 3.73 14.54
C PRO A 118 5.36 3.63 15.12
N PRO A 119 4.37 3.28 14.29
CA PRO A 119 3.07 2.89 14.82
C PRO A 119 3.22 1.62 15.68
N PRO A 120 2.50 1.49 16.81
CA PRO A 120 2.64 0.33 17.69
C PRO A 120 2.15 -0.96 17.04
N VAL A 121 2.75 -2.09 17.42
CA VAL A 121 2.20 -3.41 17.15
C VAL A 121 0.81 -3.54 17.81
N HIS A 122 -0.08 -4.31 17.18
CA HIS A 122 -1.50 -4.48 17.49
C HIS A 122 -2.38 -3.24 17.27
N TYR A 123 -1.86 -2.18 16.64
CA TYR A 123 -2.69 -1.02 16.26
C TYR A 123 -3.30 -1.23 14.88
N SER A 124 -4.45 -0.60 14.67
CA SER A 124 -5.23 -0.77 13.45
C SER A 124 -4.64 0.00 12.26
N VAL A 125 -4.77 -0.60 11.09
CA VAL A 125 -4.52 0.04 9.79
C VAL A 125 -5.85 0.33 9.10
N TYR A 126 -5.92 1.49 8.44
CA TYR A 126 -7.09 2.00 7.74
C TYR A 126 -6.74 2.29 6.28
N PRO A 127 -7.69 2.14 5.33
CA PRO A 127 -7.52 2.70 4.00
C PRO A 127 -7.52 4.22 4.11
N CYS A 128 -6.67 4.90 3.32
CA CYS A 128 -6.73 6.35 3.22
C CYS A 128 -7.95 6.80 2.42
N SER A 129 -8.68 7.78 2.94
CA SER A 129 -9.76 8.44 2.22
C SER A 129 -9.27 9.16 0.97
N VAL A 130 -10.19 9.44 0.04
CA VAL A 130 -9.91 10.26 -1.16
C VAL A 130 -9.31 11.62 -0.79
N ALA A 131 -9.83 12.25 0.27
CA ALA A 131 -9.33 13.53 0.76
C ALA A 131 -7.88 13.44 1.28
N GLU A 132 -7.56 12.39 2.06
CA GLU A 132 -6.19 12.16 2.54
C GLU A 132 -5.22 11.92 1.37
N GLN A 133 -5.62 11.11 0.38
CA GLN A 133 -4.80 10.82 -0.79
C GLN A 133 -4.51 12.07 -1.64
N ILE A 134 -5.52 12.92 -1.85
CA ILE A 134 -5.35 14.19 -2.57
C ILE A 134 -4.46 15.14 -1.77
N ALA A 135 -4.73 15.32 -0.47
CA ALA A 135 -3.96 16.21 0.39
C ALA A 135 -2.49 15.78 0.46
N PHE A 136 -2.22 14.50 0.67
CA PHE A 136 -0.87 13.95 0.74
C PHE A 136 -0.10 14.13 -0.58
N SER A 137 -0.78 13.94 -1.72
CA SER A 137 -0.17 14.02 -3.04
C SER A 137 -0.09 15.44 -3.62
N ASN A 138 -0.41 16.49 -2.85
CA ASN A 138 -0.19 17.89 -3.28
C ASN A 138 1.30 18.29 -3.25
N GLN A 139 2.11 17.54 -2.50
CA GLN A 139 3.56 17.68 -2.45
C GLN A 139 4.20 16.34 -2.80
N PHE A 140 5.42 16.38 -3.30
CA PHE A 140 6.10 15.22 -3.88
C PHE A 140 7.35 14.78 -3.12
N ASP A 141 7.60 15.35 -1.93
CA ASP A 141 8.81 15.09 -1.15
C ASP A 141 8.96 13.61 -0.76
N PHE A 142 7.85 12.87 -0.67
CA PHE A 142 7.85 11.43 -0.43
C PHE A 142 8.52 10.60 -1.54
N LEU A 143 8.57 11.10 -2.77
CA LEU A 143 9.15 10.36 -3.91
C LEU A 143 10.62 10.04 -3.65
N ARG A 144 11.35 10.97 -3.04
CA ARG A 144 12.76 10.74 -2.69
C ARG A 144 12.90 9.58 -1.71
N GLY A 145 12.02 9.49 -0.72
CA GLY A 145 12.01 8.40 0.25
C GLY A 145 11.85 7.04 -0.42
N ILE A 146 10.96 6.94 -1.41
CA ILE A 146 10.69 5.67 -2.11
C ILE A 146 11.79 5.32 -3.10
N LEU A 147 12.21 6.27 -3.95
CA LEU A 147 13.15 6.02 -5.04
C LEU A 147 14.52 5.54 -4.58
N PHE A 148 14.92 5.92 -3.37
CA PHE A 148 16.24 5.61 -2.81
C PHE A 148 16.18 4.66 -1.61
N ALA A 149 15.02 4.11 -1.29
CA ALA A 149 14.91 3.14 -0.21
C ALA A 149 15.49 1.77 -0.64
N PRO A 150 16.34 1.14 0.20
CA PRO A 150 16.94 -0.14 -0.12
C PRO A 150 15.92 -1.29 -0.01
N ASN A 151 16.16 -2.37 -0.74
CA ASN A 151 15.40 -3.62 -0.66
C ASN A 151 13.91 -3.51 -1.01
N LEU A 152 13.53 -2.53 -1.83
CA LEU A 152 12.17 -2.32 -2.29
C LEU A 152 12.10 -2.36 -3.82
N PRO A 153 10.97 -2.78 -4.41
CA PRO A 153 10.70 -2.57 -5.82
C PRO A 153 10.36 -1.08 -6.08
N SER A 154 11.32 -0.19 -5.86
CA SER A 154 11.13 1.26 -5.77
C SER A 154 10.45 1.86 -6.99
N ASP A 155 10.83 1.40 -8.19
CA ASP A 155 10.32 1.97 -9.44
C ASP A 155 8.89 1.54 -9.73
N GLU A 156 8.58 0.28 -9.40
CA GLU A 156 7.21 -0.24 -9.45
C GLU A 156 6.33 0.48 -8.44
N LEU A 157 6.82 0.63 -7.20
CA LEU A 157 6.07 1.26 -6.11
C LEU A 157 5.78 2.73 -6.43
N THR A 158 6.80 3.47 -6.88
CA THR A 158 6.67 4.88 -7.30
C THR A 158 5.65 4.99 -8.43
N SER A 159 5.77 4.15 -9.46
CA SER A 159 4.84 4.18 -10.60
C SER A 159 3.41 3.84 -10.19
N ALA A 160 3.23 2.84 -9.32
CA ALA A 160 1.92 2.42 -8.84
C ALA A 160 1.25 3.50 -7.98
N ALA A 161 1.99 4.10 -7.05
CA ALA A 161 1.48 5.17 -6.20
C ALA A 161 1.03 6.39 -7.02
N ILE A 162 1.85 6.81 -8.01
CA ILE A 162 1.51 7.92 -8.90
C ILE A 162 0.23 7.61 -9.69
N ARG A 163 0.09 6.40 -10.26
CA ARG A 163 -1.14 6.01 -10.97
C ARG A 163 -2.37 6.01 -10.05
N THR A 164 -2.21 5.57 -8.80
CA THR A 164 -3.28 5.58 -7.80
C THR A 164 -3.73 7.02 -7.51
N PHE A 165 -2.79 7.92 -7.19
CA PHE A 165 -3.12 9.33 -6.93
C PHE A 165 -3.70 10.04 -8.14
N ALA A 166 -3.17 9.80 -9.34
CA ALA A 166 -3.70 10.37 -10.58
C ALA A 166 -5.16 9.92 -10.83
N ARG A 167 -5.47 8.64 -10.61
CA ARG A 167 -6.84 8.11 -10.76
C ARG A 167 -7.80 8.74 -9.75
N VAL A 168 -7.38 8.89 -8.50
CA VAL A 168 -8.20 9.53 -7.45
C VAL A 168 -8.49 10.98 -7.81
N ARG A 169 -7.49 11.73 -8.30
CA ARG A 169 -7.69 13.11 -8.76
C ARG A 169 -8.58 13.21 -9.99
N GLN A 170 -8.40 12.33 -10.98
CA GLN A 170 -9.29 12.26 -12.13
C GLN A 170 -10.75 12.09 -11.70
N ALA A 171 -11.01 11.17 -10.78
CA ALA A 171 -12.36 10.88 -10.31
C ALA A 171 -12.96 12.03 -9.48
N GLN A 172 -12.14 12.71 -8.67
CA GLN A 172 -12.62 13.72 -7.73
C GLN A 172 -12.74 15.12 -8.35
N CYS A 173 -11.78 15.53 -9.17
CA CYS A 173 -11.68 16.91 -9.69
C CYS A 173 -11.32 16.99 -11.18
N GLY A 174 -11.14 15.88 -11.88
CA GLY A 174 -10.77 15.87 -13.30
C GLY A 174 -9.31 16.27 -13.58
N ASP A 175 -8.49 16.44 -12.55
CA ASP A 175 -7.09 16.89 -12.67
C ASP A 175 -6.11 15.70 -12.65
N CYS A 176 -6.09 14.94 -13.74
CA CYS A 176 -5.10 13.88 -13.95
C CYS A 176 -3.82 14.41 -14.61
N GLU A 177 -3.99 15.17 -15.69
CA GLU A 177 -2.86 15.61 -16.52
C GLU A 177 -1.96 16.63 -15.82
N GLY A 178 -2.54 17.57 -15.06
CA GLY A 178 -1.78 18.54 -14.27
C GLY A 178 -0.93 17.85 -13.21
N TYR A 179 -1.55 16.95 -12.45
CA TYR A 179 -0.84 16.11 -11.48
C TYR A 179 0.31 15.31 -12.10
N LEU A 180 0.06 14.64 -13.24
CA LEU A 180 1.09 13.83 -13.92
C LEU A 180 2.23 14.69 -14.49
N LEU A 181 1.94 15.91 -14.94
CA LEU A 181 2.95 16.85 -15.41
C LEU A 181 3.85 17.30 -14.24
N ASP A 182 3.26 17.67 -13.12
CA ASP A 182 3.99 18.19 -11.97
C ASP A 182 4.82 17.11 -11.29
N VAL A 183 4.27 15.90 -11.12
CA VAL A 183 5.05 14.76 -10.60
C VAL A 183 6.17 14.35 -11.58
N GLY A 184 5.93 14.46 -12.90
CA GLY A 184 6.94 14.18 -13.91
C GLY A 184 8.12 15.16 -13.85
N ARG A 185 7.86 16.45 -13.60
CA ARG A 185 8.90 17.46 -13.37
C ARG A 185 9.71 17.15 -12.12
N GLU A 186 9.06 16.73 -11.05
CA GLU A 186 9.75 16.36 -9.82
C GLU A 186 10.62 15.11 -10.01
N LEU A 187 10.13 14.08 -10.70
CA LEU A 187 10.95 12.92 -11.06
C LEU A 187 12.17 13.32 -11.89
N ALA A 188 12.00 14.21 -12.87
CA ALA A 188 13.11 14.72 -13.67
C ALA A 188 14.16 15.47 -12.83
N ARG A 189 13.72 16.19 -11.78
CA ARG A 189 14.61 16.84 -10.82
C ARG A 189 15.37 15.83 -9.97
N LEU A 190 14.69 14.81 -9.45
CA LEU A 190 15.27 13.78 -8.58
C LEU A 190 16.22 12.82 -9.31
N LEU A 191 15.94 12.54 -10.59
CA LEU A 191 16.68 11.61 -11.44
C LEU A 191 17.44 12.31 -12.57
N LYS A 192 17.83 13.57 -12.36
CA LYS A 192 18.52 14.40 -13.38
C LYS A 192 19.80 13.74 -13.95
N ASP A 193 20.45 12.89 -13.16
CA ASP A 193 21.69 12.20 -13.51
C ASP A 193 21.47 10.72 -13.93
N ASP A 194 20.21 10.26 -13.96
CA ASP A 194 19.81 8.88 -14.30
C ASP A 194 18.64 8.88 -15.30
N TYR A 195 18.98 9.24 -16.54
CA TYR A 195 18.01 9.42 -17.63
C TYR A 195 17.27 8.12 -17.98
N ASP A 196 17.96 6.97 -17.94
CA ASP A 196 17.37 5.68 -18.30
C ASP A 196 16.28 5.29 -17.30
N ARG A 197 16.56 5.45 -16.00
CA ARG A 197 15.57 5.21 -14.95
C ARG A 197 14.40 6.18 -15.02
N LEU A 198 14.67 7.47 -15.23
CA LEU A 198 13.63 8.49 -15.43
C LEU A 198 12.71 8.12 -16.60
N SER A 199 13.29 7.79 -17.76
CA SER A 199 12.56 7.41 -18.96
C SER A 199 11.69 6.16 -18.71
N GLY A 200 12.22 5.17 -17.99
CA GLY A 200 11.49 3.99 -17.56
C GLY A 200 10.26 4.32 -16.71
N LEU A 201 10.43 5.17 -15.69
CA LEU A 201 9.34 5.61 -14.80
C LEU A 201 8.27 6.41 -15.54
N LEU A 202 8.66 7.38 -16.37
CA LEU A 202 7.72 8.24 -17.10
C LEU A 202 6.82 7.45 -18.06
N ARG A 203 7.32 6.33 -18.63
CA ARG A 203 6.50 5.43 -19.46
C ARG A 203 5.48 4.65 -18.64
N ARG A 204 5.77 4.36 -17.37
CA ARG A 204 4.94 3.54 -16.48
C ARG A 204 3.87 4.32 -15.72
N ILE A 205 4.04 5.64 -15.55
CA ILE A 205 3.04 6.49 -14.87
C ILE A 205 1.93 6.96 -15.79
N ARG A 206 2.10 6.86 -17.11
CA ARG A 206 1.04 7.21 -18.07
C ARG A 206 -0.18 6.33 -17.81
N PRO A 207 -1.39 6.90 -17.78
CA PRO A 207 -2.61 6.11 -17.66
C PRO A 207 -2.61 5.08 -18.79
N VAL A 208 -2.85 3.82 -18.45
CA VAL A 208 -3.24 2.84 -19.47
C VAL A 208 -4.57 3.35 -20.00
N VAL A 209 -4.55 3.92 -21.21
CA VAL A 209 -5.78 4.28 -21.93
C VAL A 209 -6.58 2.98 -22.06
N ARG A 210 -7.70 2.90 -21.34
CA ARG A 210 -8.76 1.94 -21.59
C ARG A 210 -9.96 2.72 -22.10
#